data_AF-A0A1W1DUA7-F1
#
_entry.id   AF-A0A1W1DUA7-F1
#
_cell.length_a   1.000
_cell.length_b   1.000
_cell.length_c   1.000
_cell.angle_alpha   90.00
_cell.angle_beta   90.00
_cell.angle_gamma   90.00
#
_symmetry.space_group_name_H-M   'P 1'
#
loop_
_entity.id
_entity.type
_entity.pdbx_description
1 polymer ?
#
loop_
_entity_poly.entity_id
_entity_poly.type
_entity_poly.pdbx_seq_one_letter_code
_entity_poly.pdbx_strand_id
1 'polypeptide(L)' 'MLKNPMSHSFAYEGLMEAVVKYEIAEKIAPEYCSDPILRYNSCLRTIEKEGLQPRIDFDEIY' A
#
# COMPACT_ATOMS: atom_id res chain seq x y z
N MET A 1 -1.62 -9.22 -15.23
CA MET A 1 -1.37 -7.76 -15.28
C MET A 1 -2.69 -7.04 -15.09
N LEU A 2 -2.82 -6.30 -13.99
CA LEU A 2 -4.06 -5.64 -13.56
C LEU A 2 -4.33 -4.40 -14.43
N LYS A 3 -4.72 -4.58 -15.69
CA LYS A 3 -4.90 -3.47 -16.66
C LYS A 3 -6.18 -2.63 -16.46
N ASN A 4 -6.81 -2.69 -15.29
CA ASN A 4 -8.06 -1.98 -15.04
C ASN A 4 -7.81 -0.85 -14.03
N PRO A 5 -8.12 0.42 -14.32
CA PRO A 5 -7.88 1.54 -13.41
C PRO A 5 -8.50 1.34 -12.02
N MET A 6 -9.68 0.73 -11.96
CA MET A 6 -10.35 0.34 -10.71
C MET A 6 -9.53 -0.67 -9.88
N SER A 7 -8.71 -1.49 -10.54
CA SER A 7 -7.81 -2.41 -9.88
C SER A 7 -6.52 -1.75 -9.37
N HIS A 8 -6.09 -0.63 -9.95
CA HIS A 8 -4.90 0.10 -9.49
C HIS A 8 -5.20 0.84 -8.19
N SER A 9 -6.32 1.57 -8.12
CA SER A 9 -6.72 2.27 -6.90
C SER A 9 -7.03 1.31 -5.76
N PHE A 10 -7.73 0.21 -6.06
CA PHE A 10 -7.99 -0.83 -5.06
C PHE A 10 -6.70 -1.45 -4.51
N ALA A 11 -5.73 -1.75 -5.38
CA ALA A 11 -4.43 -2.27 -4.95
C ALA A 11 -3.64 -1.24 -4.13
N TYR A 12 -3.67 0.03 -4.52
CA TYR A 12 -3.05 1.12 -3.77
C TYR A 12 -3.63 1.21 -2.35
N GLU A 13 -4.95 1.28 -2.23
CA GLU A 13 -5.64 1.39 -0.94
C GLU A 13 -5.31 0.21 -0.01
N GLY A 14 -5.38 -1.02 -0.53
CA GLY A 14 -5.04 -2.20 0.26
C GLY A 14 -3.57 -2.24 0.72
N LEU A 15 -2.63 -1.79 -0.13
CA LEU A 15 -1.22 -1.71 0.24
C LEU A 15 -0.95 -0.60 1.26
N MET A 16 -1.64 0.54 1.17
CA MET A 16 -1.55 1.62 2.16
C MET A 16 -2.15 1.22 3.50
N GLU A 17 -3.27 0.49 3.52
CA GLU A 17 -3.82 -0.07 4.75
C GLU A 17 -2.84 -1.06 5.40
N ALA A 18 -2.18 -1.90 4.59
CA ALA A 18 -1.16 -2.82 5.07
C ALA A 18 0.06 -2.08 5.65
N VAL A 19 0.52 -1.00 5.02
CA VAL A 19 1.59 -0.12 5.51
C VAL A 19 1.31 0.35 6.93
N VAL A 20 0.12 0.89 7.20
CA VAL A 20 -0.28 1.34 8.54
C VAL A 20 -0.24 0.19 9.56
N LYS A 21 -0.70 -1.00 9.18
CA LYS A 21 -0.64 -2.18 10.05
C LYS A 21 0.81 -2.59 10.35
N TYR A 22 1.72 -2.48 9.39
CA TYR A 22 3.13 -2.81 9.60
C TYR A 22 3.87 -1.77 10.47
N GLU A 23 3.51 -0.48 10.39
CA GLU A 23 4.02 0.54 11.31
C GLU A 23 3.59 0.28 12.77
N ILE A 24 2.37 -0.23 12.98
CA ILE A 24 1.91 -0.63 14.31
C ILE A 24 2.64 -1.90 14.76
N ALA A 25 2.79 -2.88 13.86
CA ALA A 25 3.45 -4.15 14.17
C ALA A 25 4.93 -3.97 14.52
N GLU A 26 5.64 -3.02 13.89
CA GLU A 26 7.04 -2.71 14.20
C GLU A 26 7.23 -2.33 15.68
N LYS A 27 6.29 -1.58 16.26
CA LYS A 27 6.34 -1.12 17.66
C LYS A 27 6.20 -2.23 18.70
N ILE A 28 5.65 -3.38 18.31
CA ILE A 28 5.41 -4.53 19.20
C ILE A 28 6.22 -5.76 18.79
N ALA A 29 7.04 -5.65 17.75
CA ALA A 29 7.83 -6.76 17.24
C ALA A 29 8.96 -7.12 18.23
N PRO A 30 9.31 -8.41 18.35
CA PRO A 30 10.54 -8.81 19.03
C PRO A 30 11.77 -8.15 18.40
N GLU A 31 12.83 -7.92 19.19
CA GLU A 31 14.05 -7.22 18.76
C GLU A 31 14.69 -7.79 17.49
N TYR A 32 14.59 -9.11 17.28
CA TYR A 32 15.17 -9.81 16.12
C TYR A 32 14.17 -10.04 14.98
N CYS A 33 12.98 -9.42 15.03
CA CYS A 33 11.93 -9.59 14.03
C CYS A 33 11.87 -8.37 13.10
N SER A 34 12.47 -8.49 11.92
CA SER A 34 12.41 -7.43 10.90
C SER A 34 11.20 -7.55 9.96
N ASP A 35 10.30 -8.51 10.18
CA ASP A 35 9.16 -8.79 9.31
C ASP A 35 8.29 -7.56 9.02
N PRO A 36 7.89 -6.73 10.01
CA PRO A 36 7.07 -5.55 9.73
C PRO A 36 7.78 -4.57 8.79
N ILE A 37 9.07 -4.33 9.02
CA ILE A 37 9.89 -3.43 8.20
C ILE A 37 10.03 -3.98 6.77
N LEU A 38 10.29 -5.28 6.63
CA LEU A 38 10.45 -5.91 5.31
C LEU A 38 9.13 -5.87 4.51
N ARG A 39 7.98 -6.10 5.16
CA ARG A 39 6.67 -6.05 4.50
C ARG A 39 6.24 -4.64 4.16
N TYR A 40 6.49 -3.67 5.05
CA TYR A 40 6.35 -2.25 4.77
C TYR A 40 7.11 -1.87 3.49
N ASN A 41 8.40 -2.22 3.44
CA ASN A 41 9.25 -1.95 2.28
C ASN A 41 8.73 -2.62 1.00
N SER A 42 8.21 -3.85 1.11
CA SER A 42 7.61 -4.55 -0.01
C SER A 42 6.37 -3.84 -0.55
N CYS A 43 5.52 -3.31 0.32
CA CYS A 43 4.34 -2.55 -0.09
C CYS A 43 4.73 -1.29 -0.87
N LEU A 44 5.65 -0.47 -0.33
CA LEU A 44 6.09 0.76 -0.99
C LEU A 44 6.74 0.49 -2.35
N ARG A 45 7.62 -0.52 -2.43
CA ARG A 45 8.24 -0.92 -3.70
C ARG A 45 7.22 -1.39 -4.73
N THR A 46 6.15 -2.04 -4.29
CA THR A 46 5.09 -2.50 -5.20
C THR A 46 4.28 -1.32 -5.72
N ILE A 47 3.93 -0.37 -4.85
CA ILE A 47 3.26 0.88 -5.24
C ILE A 47 4.08 1.63 -6.28
N GLU A 48 5.36 1.83 -6.02
CA GLU A 48 6.28 2.53 -6.92
C GLU A 48 6.45 1.79 -8.25
N LYS A 49 6.77 0.48 -8.19
CA LYS A 49 7.06 -0.33 -9.38
C LYS A 49 5.87 -0.43 -10.34
N GLU A 50 4.67 -0.58 -9.80
CA GLU A 50 3.45 -0.78 -10.60
C GLU A 50 2.71 0.55 -10.88
N GLY A 51 3.25 1.68 -10.42
CA GLY A 51 2.64 3.01 -10.60
C GLY A 51 1.23 3.08 -10.01
N LEU A 52 1.03 2.47 -8.84
CA LEU A 52 -0.29 2.46 -8.19
C LEU A 52 -0.57 3.86 -7.62
N GLN A 53 -1.79 4.33 -7.83
CA GLN A 53 -2.23 5.64 -7.41
C GLN A 53 -3.58 5.54 -6.71
N PRO A 54 -3.88 6.45 -5.76
CA PRO A 54 -5.20 6.51 -5.16
C PRO A 54 -6.26 6.79 -6.22
N ARG A 55 -7.51 6.42 -5.94
CA ARG A 55 -8.63 6.82 -6.79
C ARG A 55 -8.72 8.35 -6.80
N ILE A 56 -8.63 8.94 -7.98
CA ILE A 56 -8.99 10.35 -8.18
C ILE A 56 -10.47 10.34 -8.55
N ASP A 57 -11.34 10.56 -7.56
CA ASP A 57 -12.72 10.87 -7.86
C ASP A 57 -12.74 12.28 -8.47
N PHE A 58 -12.97 12.36 -9.79
CA PHE A 58 -13.32 13.63 -10.40
C PHE A 58 -14.70 14.00 -9.85
N ASP A 59 -14.74 15.03 -9.00
CA ASP A 59 -15.95 15.79 -8.70
C ASP A 59 -16.42 16.51 -9.98
N GLU A 60 -16.92 15.76 -10.96
CA GLU A 60 -17.71 16.33 -12.06
C GLU A 60 -19.15 16.53 -11.55
N ILE A 61 -19.31 17.56 -10.72
CA ILE A 61 -20.59 18.24 -10.55
C ILE A 61 -20.52 19.52 -11.40
N TYR A 62 -20.85 19.38 -12.69
CA TYR A 62 -21.24 20.50 -13.55
C TYR A 62 -22.75 20.46 -13.78
#